data_AF-A0A5B7BHF9-F1
#
_entry.id   AF-A0A5B7BHF9-F1
#
_cell.length_a   1.000
_cell.length_b   1.000
_cell.length_c   1.000
_cell.angle_alpha   90.00
_cell.angle_beta   90.00
_cell.angle_gamma   90.00
#
_symmetry.space_group_name_H-M   'P 1'
#
loop_
_entity.id
_entity.type
_entity.pdbx_description
1 polymer ?
#
loop_
_entity_poly.entity_id
_entity_poly.type
_entity_poly.pdbx_seq_one_letter_code
_entity_poly.pdbx_strand_id
1 'polypeptide(L)'
;MAFLLNKTTILSHFRSHSQKTDDSLSLSRRGFHIEPGAREKALLAEDPALKQFKSHKKSVWRLKRIGDVLTIIVVAGCCYEIYVKAVMREEARKQANGSA
;
A
#
# COMPACT_ATOMS: atom_id res chain seq x y z
N MET A 1 2.87 -42.78 7.08
CA MET A 1 1.42 -42.55 7.17
C MET A 1 1.15 -41.09 6.83
N ALA A 2 0.40 -40.86 5.75
CA ALA A 2 -0.17 -39.54 5.44
C ALA A 2 -1.18 -39.14 6.52
N PHE A 3 -1.43 -37.84 6.70
CA PHE A 3 -2.75 -37.22 6.51
C PHE A 3 -2.71 -35.72 6.90
N LEU A 4 -3.06 -34.87 5.92
CA LEU A 4 -3.94 -33.69 6.03
C LEU A 4 -3.40 -32.39 6.65
N LEU A 5 -2.76 -31.60 5.78
CA LEU A 5 -3.12 -30.21 5.43
C LEU A 5 -4.25 -29.58 6.27
N ASN A 6 -4.01 -28.46 6.96
CA ASN A 6 -5.05 -27.44 7.19
C ASN A 6 -4.46 -26.08 7.65
N LYS A 7 -4.78 -25.05 6.86
CA LYS A 7 -4.83 -23.61 7.22
C LYS A 7 -3.52 -22.85 7.48
N THR A 8 -2.96 -22.31 6.40
CA THR A 8 -2.68 -20.86 6.24
C THR A 8 -2.22 -20.07 7.48
N THR A 9 -1.02 -20.34 8.00
CA THR A 9 -0.38 -19.50 9.05
C THR A 9 0.42 -18.32 8.48
N ILE A 10 0.19 -17.94 7.22
CA ILE A 10 1.08 -16.99 6.50
C ILE A 10 0.55 -15.54 6.48
N LEU A 11 -0.68 -15.27 6.92
CA LEU A 11 -1.30 -13.93 6.74
C LEU A 11 -1.62 -13.14 8.03
N SER A 12 -1.29 -13.62 9.23
CA SER A 12 -1.61 -12.88 10.47
C SER A 12 -0.57 -11.84 10.87
N HIS A 13 0.64 -11.86 10.29
CA HIS A 13 1.71 -10.92 10.65
C HIS A 13 1.72 -9.63 9.83
N PHE A 14 0.71 -9.38 9.00
CA PHE A 14 0.46 -8.05 8.45
C PHE A 14 -0.24 -7.15 9.48
N ARG A 15 0.37 -7.00 10.67
CA ARG A 15 0.05 -5.89 11.57
C ARG A 15 0.75 -4.66 11.00
N SER A 16 0.12 -4.06 10.00
CA SER A 16 0.47 -2.76 9.46
C SER A 16 0.24 -1.70 10.54
N HIS A 17 1.19 -1.56 11.45
CA HIS A 17 1.31 -0.34 12.24
C HIS A 17 1.84 0.75 11.32
N SER A 18 0.97 1.25 10.44
CA SER A 18 1.20 2.49 9.70
C SER A 18 0.98 3.65 10.67
N GLN A 19 1.92 3.85 11.58
CA GLN A 19 2.02 5.08 12.37
C GLN A 19 2.53 6.18 11.44
N LYS A 20 1.65 6.64 10.55
CA LYS A 20 1.88 7.80 9.69
C LYS A 20 0.64 8.68 9.67
N THR A 21 0.00 8.87 10.82
CA THR A 21 -1.12 9.82 10.94
C THR A 21 -1.37 10.28 12.37
N ASP A 22 -0.35 10.40 13.22
CA ASP A 22 -0.53 10.92 14.59
C ASP A 22 0.46 12.03 14.99
N ASP A 23 1.32 12.48 14.07
CA ASP A 23 2.21 13.62 14.36
C ASP A 23 1.49 14.97 14.25
N SER A 24 0.33 15.05 13.58
CA SER A 24 -0.48 16.27 13.53
C SER A 24 -1.37 16.46 14.76
N LEU A 25 -1.90 15.35 15.31
CA LEU A 25 -2.78 15.37 16.49
C LEU A 25 -1.99 15.47 17.81
N SER A 26 -0.78 14.90 17.86
CA SER A 26 0.11 15.04 19.02
C SER A 26 0.74 16.43 19.14
N LEU A 27 0.86 17.18 18.03
CA LEU A 27 1.36 18.56 18.01
C LEU A 27 0.32 19.56 18.56
N SER A 28 -0.98 19.21 18.52
CA SER A 28 -2.08 20.04 19.05
C SER A 28 -2.12 20.07 20.59
N ARG A 29 -1.63 19.02 21.26
CA ARG A 29 -1.75 18.87 22.73
C ARG A 29 -0.77 19.71 23.55
N ARG A 30 0.29 20.25 22.93
CA ARG A 30 1.17 21.26 23.53
C ARG A 30 0.85 22.58 22.85
N GLY A 31 0.17 23.46 23.57
CA GLY A 31 -0.35 24.71 23.04
C GLY A 31 0.71 25.54 22.31
N PHE A 32 0.59 25.59 20.99
CA PHE A 32 1.16 26.64 20.16
C PHE A 32 0.04 27.23 19.30
N HIS A 33 -0.97 27.80 19.97
CA HIS A 33 -1.98 28.66 19.36
C HIS A 33 -1.48 30.11 19.40
N ILE A 34 -0.26 30.34 18.92
CA ILE A 34 0.29 31.67 18.69
C ILE A 34 0.84 31.58 17.27
N GLU A 35 0.28 32.39 16.36
CA GLU A 35 0.83 32.52 15.02
C GLU A 35 2.30 32.97 15.17
N PRO A 36 3.27 32.17 14.70
CA PRO A 36 4.66 32.52 14.88
C PRO A 36 4.94 33.86 14.20
N GLY A 37 5.58 34.78 14.93
CA GLY A 37 5.96 36.08 14.38
C GLY A 37 6.94 35.94 13.22
N ALA A 38 7.22 37.03 12.49
CA ALA A 38 8.13 37.01 11.34
C ALA A 38 9.51 36.40 11.66
N ARG A 39 10.01 36.61 12.88
CA ARG A 39 11.26 36.04 13.38
C ARG A 39 11.18 34.53 13.63
N GLU A 40 10.08 34.05 14.19
CA GLU A 40 9.88 32.62 14.47
C GLU A 40 9.64 31.84 13.18
N LYS A 41 8.94 32.43 12.21
CA LYS A 41 8.80 31.89 10.85
C LYS A 41 10.14 31.79 10.12
N ALA A 42 11.08 32.72 10.36
CA ALA A 42 12.42 32.65 9.81
C ALA A 42 13.27 31.52 10.44
N LEU A 43 13.05 31.21 11.73
CA LEU A 43 13.73 30.10 12.41
C LEU A 43 13.13 28.72 12.05
N LEU A 44 11.83 28.68 11.72
CA LEU A 44 11.15 27.49 11.22
C LEU A 44 11.31 27.30 9.70
N ALA A 45 11.90 28.28 9.01
CA ALA A 45 12.19 28.18 7.59
C ALA A 45 13.16 27.02 7.34
N GLU A 46 12.94 26.30 6.25
CA GLU A 46 13.71 25.10 5.95
C GLU A 46 15.17 25.48 5.64
N ASP A 47 16.09 25.11 6.53
CA ASP A 47 17.52 25.39 6.37
C ASP A 47 18.10 24.59 5.17
N PRO A 48 18.73 25.25 4.18
CA PRO A 48 19.38 24.57 3.07
C PRO A 48 20.41 23.51 3.51
N ALA A 49 21.07 23.69 4.66
CA ALA A 49 22.02 22.73 5.22
C ALA A 49 21.35 21.46 5.75
N LEU A 50 20.09 21.54 6.19
CA LEU A 50 19.30 20.39 6.67
C LEU A 50 18.55 19.68 5.53
N LYS A 51 18.32 20.37 4.40
CA LYS A 51 17.62 19.83 3.22
C LYS A 51 18.30 18.59 2.63
N GLN A 52 19.63 18.54 2.67
CA GLN A 52 20.42 17.40 2.18
C GLN A 52 20.33 16.17 3.09
N PHE A 53 20.11 16.37 4.39
CA PHE A 53 20.01 15.30 5.41
C PHE A 53 18.57 14.91 5.72
N LYS A 54 17.58 15.69 5.27
CA LYS A 54 16.16 15.37 5.43
C LYS A 54 15.84 14.11 4.61
N SER A 55 15.78 12.99 5.32
CA SER A 55 15.62 11.62 4.81
C SER A 55 14.28 11.36 4.09
N HIS A 56 13.36 12.33 4.06
CA HIS A 56 12.15 12.27 3.24
C HIS A 56 12.47 12.49 1.74
N LYS A 57 13.31 11.63 1.17
CA LYS A 57 13.65 11.66 -0.25
C LYS A 57 12.42 11.25 -1.05
N LYS A 58 12.01 12.12 -1.97
CA LYS A 58 10.96 11.82 -2.97
C LYS A 58 11.20 10.48 -3.70
N SER A 59 12.45 9.99 -3.73
CA SER A 59 12.81 8.68 -4.27
C SER A 59 12.15 7.51 -3.55
N VAL A 60 12.08 7.50 -2.21
CA VAL A 60 11.45 6.40 -1.46
C VAL A 60 9.96 6.34 -1.73
N TRP A 61 9.31 7.51 -1.84
CA TRP A 61 7.91 7.59 -2.21
C TRP A 61 7.66 7.13 -3.66
N ARG A 62 8.55 7.46 -4.59
CA ARG A 62 8.49 6.95 -5.97
C ARG A 62 8.68 5.44 -6.03
N LEU A 63 9.65 4.90 -5.30
CA LEU A 63 9.90 3.45 -5.22
C LEU A 63 8.68 2.70 -4.67
N LYS A 64 8.04 3.23 -3.62
CA LYS A 64 6.79 2.65 -3.11
C LYS A 64 5.69 2.61 -4.19
N ARG A 65 5.48 3.72 -4.92
CA ARG A 65 4.47 3.76 -5.98
C ARG A 65 4.75 2.79 -7.13
N ILE A 66 6.01 2.61 -7.50
CA ILE A 66 6.39 1.63 -8.52
C ILE A 66 6.06 0.21 -8.05
N GLY A 67 6.36 -0.11 -6.80
CA GLY A 67 5.99 -1.39 -6.18
C GLY A 67 4.48 -1.62 -6.19
N ASP A 68 3.71 -0.64 -5.72
CA ASP A 68 2.24 -0.73 -5.66
C ASP A 68 1.65 -0.91 -7.08
N VAL A 69 2.11 -0.16 -8.08
CA VAL A 69 1.65 -0.30 -9.47
C VAL A 69 1.98 -1.69 -10.04
N LEU A 70 3.18 -2.20 -9.78
CA LEU A 70 3.57 -3.54 -10.24
C LEU A 70 2.67 -4.62 -9.63
N THR A 71 2.33 -4.50 -8.34
CA THR A 71 1.41 -5.46 -7.70
C THR A 71 0.02 -5.44 -8.32
N ILE A 72 -0.52 -4.26 -8.64
CA ILE A 72 -1.83 -4.12 -9.29
C ILE A 72 -1.84 -4.80 -10.66
N ILE A 73 -0.78 -4.60 -11.46
CA ILE A 73 -0.66 -5.19 -12.79
C ILE A 73 -0.63 -6.73 -12.69
N VAL A 74 0.14 -7.28 -11.76
CA VAL A 74 0.22 -8.73 -11.56
C VAL A 74 -1.13 -9.30 -11.12
N VAL A 75 -1.80 -8.67 -10.16
CA VAL A 75 -3.14 -9.10 -9.71
C VAL A 75 -4.14 -9.05 -10.86
N ALA A 76 -4.15 -7.96 -11.64
CA ALA A 76 -5.04 -7.82 -12.80
C ALA A 76 -4.79 -8.90 -13.87
N GLY A 77 -3.53 -9.18 -14.19
CA GLY A 77 -3.15 -10.25 -15.12
C GLY A 77 -3.58 -11.64 -14.63
N CYS A 78 -3.35 -11.94 -13.35
CA CYS A 78 -3.81 -13.20 -12.75
C CYS A 78 -5.34 -13.33 -12.75
N CYS A 79 -6.06 -12.27 -12.43
CA CYS A 79 -7.52 -12.26 -12.48
C CYS A 79 -8.05 -12.47 -13.90
N TYR A 80 -7.38 -11.91 -14.91
CA TYR A 80 -7.75 -12.11 -16.32
C TYR A 80 -7.56 -13.56 -16.77
N GLU A 81 -6.44 -14.20 -16.41
CA GLU A 81 -6.17 -15.62 -16.71
C GLU A 81 -7.25 -16.54 -16.12
N ILE A 82 -7.67 -16.27 -14.88
CA ILE A 82 -8.73 -17.04 -14.22
C ILE A 82 -10.07 -16.80 -14.93
N TYR A 83 -10.38 -15.56 -15.29
CA TYR A 83 -11.60 -15.22 -16.00
C TYR A 83 -11.69 -15.95 -17.35
N VAL A 84 -10.64 -15.88 -18.16
CA VAL A 84 -10.60 -16.56 -19.48
C VAL A 84 -10.73 -18.07 -19.30
N LYS A 85 -9.99 -18.68 -18.35
CA LYS A 85 -10.14 -20.11 -18.06
C LYS A 85 -11.52 -20.50 -17.59
N ALA A 86 -12.18 -19.66 -16.78
CA ALA A 86 -13.54 -19.89 -16.32
C ALA A 86 -14.54 -19.83 -17.48
N VAL A 87 -14.45 -18.81 -18.33
CA VAL A 87 -15.30 -18.64 -19.52
C VAL A 87 -15.14 -19.83 -20.47
N MET A 88 -13.91 -20.23 -20.80
CA MET A 88 -13.66 -21.37 -21.68
C MET A 88 -14.18 -22.69 -21.08
N ARG A 89 -14.15 -22.83 -19.75
CA ARG A 89 -14.71 -24.00 -19.05
C ARG A 89 -16.24 -23.99 -19.03
N GLU A 90 -16.87 -22.82 -18.97
CA GLU A 90 -18.33 -22.69 -19.12
C GLU A 90 -18.80 -23.01 -20.53
N GLU A 91 -18.10 -22.54 -21.56
CA GLU A 91 -18.41 -22.85 -22.95
C GLU A 91 -18.29 -24.36 -23.24
N ALA A 92 -17.28 -25.04 -22.67
CA ALA A 92 -17.19 -26.50 -22.76
C ALA A 92 -18.35 -27.24 -22.05
N ARG A 93 -18.84 -26.70 -20.91
CA ARG A 93 -20.00 -27.27 -20.20
C ARG A 93 -21.31 -27.05 -20.97
N LYS A 94 -21.48 -25.89 -21.60
CA LYS A 94 -22.65 -25.61 -22.46
C LYS A 94 -22.68 -26.54 -23.67
N GLN A 95 -21.54 -26.80 -24.30
CA GLN A 95 -21.46 -27.76 -25.42
C GLN A 95 -21.83 -29.19 -24.98
N ALA A 96 -21.33 -29.65 -23.83
CA ALA A 96 -21.67 -30.96 -23.29
C ALA A 96 -23.17 -31.10 -22.91
N ASN A 97 -23.79 -30.02 -22.44
CA ASN A 97 -25.21 -30.01 -22.06
C ASN A 97 -26.16 -29.80 -23.25
N GLY A 98 -25.71 -29.20 -24.36
CA GLY A 98 -26.50 -29.03 -25.58
C GLY A 98 -26.44 -30.23 -26.53
N SER A 99 -25.51 -31.16 -26.29
CA SER A 99 -25.38 -32.43 -27.02
C SER A 99 -26.10 -33.61 -26.36
N ALA A 100 -26.85 -33.36 -25.27
CA ALA A 100 -27.69 -34.33 -24.57
C ALA A 100 -29.17 -34.02 -24.82
#